data_AF-A0YIV3-F1
#
_entry.id   AF-A0YIV3-F1
#
_cell.length_a   1.000
_cell.length_b   1.000
_cell.length_c   1.000
_cell.angle_alpha   90.00
_cell.angle_beta   90.00
_cell.angle_gamma   90.00
#
_symmetry.space_group_name_H-M   'P 1'
#
loop_
_entity.id
_entity.type
_entity.pdbx_description
1 polymer ?
#
loop_
_entity_poly.entity_id
_entity_poly.type
_entity_poly.pdbx_seq_one_letter_code
_entity_poly.pdbx_strand_id
1 'polypeptide(L)'
;MVKTDNETVDKFAQLIENLPSDSFLSIDLTEDQKQYWHQMRKSSIFVAKAFRTQFSPKESLEASRFEQFCEQQGLDPIKQKSLIAVAKHYKILWEVVQLGEDYVMVFHFLLPCILELWSQDKSNKKAVLLQRFIWEISQKEYTFNSPEDLFCEILIEDTDLLFKDCLKPYYDVSIYESKKIINILKKLFINYNPLNKTPFNFEDPPKNSEQNLKDFTHYIKNQQMTYSWKELTIFSCCILMIFEPNWRNRNLIKKLIEYGKSVIELSSISFTAFRKRESPTWKKLHSYQWMNGERLYGCEKGGTYCKP
;
A
#
# COMPACT_ATOMS: atom_id res chain seq x y z
N MET A 1 18.10 14.38 -0.11
CA MET A 1 17.16 13.95 -1.16
C MET A 1 17.78 12.73 -1.78
N VAL A 2 17.11 11.57 -1.74
CA VAL A 2 17.67 10.36 -2.36
C VAL A 2 17.67 10.59 -3.86
N LYS A 3 18.81 10.42 -4.52
CA LYS A 3 18.90 10.52 -5.97
C LYS A 3 18.54 9.16 -6.54
N THR A 4 17.62 9.14 -7.48
CA THR A 4 17.30 7.99 -8.32
C THR A 4 17.67 8.41 -9.73
N ASP A 5 18.50 7.62 -10.39
CA ASP A 5 18.84 7.86 -11.79
C ASP A 5 17.66 7.51 -12.71
N ASN A 6 17.73 7.99 -13.94
CA ASN A 6 16.64 7.83 -14.90
C ASN A 6 16.45 6.37 -15.33
N GLU A 7 17.50 5.54 -15.30
CA GLU A 7 17.42 4.13 -15.70
C GLU A 7 16.57 3.35 -14.70
N THR A 8 16.82 3.52 -13.40
CA THR A 8 15.99 2.92 -12.34
C THR A 8 14.54 3.42 -12.42
N VAL A 9 14.31 4.71 -12.69
CA VAL A 9 12.94 5.26 -12.87
C VAL A 9 12.23 4.60 -14.05
N ASP A 10 12.91 4.45 -15.18
CA ASP A 10 12.33 3.83 -16.36
C ASP A 10 12.08 2.33 -16.17
N LYS A 11 12.97 1.62 -15.49
CA LYS A 11 12.79 0.21 -15.10
C LYS A 11 11.52 0.01 -14.28
N PHE A 12 11.31 0.83 -13.24
CA PHE A 12 10.08 0.75 -12.44
C PHE A 12 8.84 1.15 -13.23
N ALA A 13 8.93 2.18 -14.07
CA ALA A 13 7.79 2.58 -14.90
C ALA A 13 7.40 1.48 -15.90
N GLN A 14 8.37 0.84 -16.55
CA GLN A 14 8.14 -0.31 -17.43
C GLN A 14 7.52 -1.50 -16.68
N LEU A 15 7.98 -1.78 -15.45
CA LEU A 15 7.35 -2.79 -14.61
C LEU A 15 5.88 -2.44 -14.34
N ILE A 16 5.60 -1.21 -13.89
CA ILE A 16 4.24 -0.74 -13.61
C ILE A 16 3.35 -0.85 -14.86
N GLU A 17 3.82 -0.46 -16.05
CA GLU A 17 3.09 -0.60 -17.32
C GLU A 17 2.65 -2.04 -17.59
N ASN A 18 3.41 -2.99 -17.06
CA ASN A 18 3.20 -4.42 -17.26
C ASN A 18 2.42 -5.12 -16.14
N LEU A 19 1.83 -4.36 -15.21
CA LEU A 19 1.00 -4.90 -14.14
C LEU A 19 -0.51 -4.65 -14.39
N PRO A 20 -1.42 -5.54 -13.95
CA PRO A 20 -1.15 -6.84 -13.31
C PRO A 20 -0.51 -7.84 -14.29
N SER A 21 0.14 -8.87 -13.73
CA SER A 21 0.91 -9.85 -14.49
C SER A 21 0.09 -10.56 -15.58
N ASP A 22 0.74 -10.85 -16.71
CA ASP A 22 0.16 -11.65 -17.80
C ASP A 22 -0.07 -13.12 -17.37
N SER A 23 0.56 -13.57 -16.27
CA SER A 23 0.33 -14.92 -15.74
C SER A 23 -1.14 -15.17 -15.37
N PHE A 24 -1.90 -14.13 -15.02
CA PHE A 24 -3.34 -14.28 -14.78
C PHE A 24 -4.14 -14.66 -16.02
N LEU A 25 -3.64 -14.33 -17.22
CA LEU A 25 -4.29 -14.71 -18.49
C LEU A 25 -4.15 -16.20 -18.79
N SER A 26 -3.27 -16.92 -18.09
CA SER A 26 -3.15 -18.37 -18.18
C SER A 26 -4.18 -19.14 -17.33
N ILE A 27 -4.91 -18.42 -16.46
CA ILE A 27 -5.97 -18.98 -15.62
C ILE A 27 -7.29 -18.88 -16.38
N ASP A 28 -8.23 -19.80 -16.11
CA ASP A 28 -9.58 -19.72 -16.64
C ASP A 28 -10.37 -18.57 -15.98
N LEU A 29 -10.36 -17.41 -16.64
CA LEU A 29 -11.02 -16.19 -16.18
C LEU A 29 -12.42 -16.04 -16.78
N THR A 30 -13.37 -15.55 -15.97
CA THR A 30 -14.66 -15.06 -16.47
C THR A 30 -14.49 -13.80 -17.34
N GLU A 31 -15.50 -13.45 -18.13
CA GLU A 31 -15.46 -12.22 -18.93
C GLU A 31 -15.34 -10.95 -18.07
N ASP A 32 -15.99 -10.90 -16.90
CA ASP A 32 -15.86 -9.79 -15.96
C ASP A 32 -14.44 -9.67 -15.40
N GLN A 33 -13.79 -10.80 -15.10
CA GLN A 33 -12.40 -10.83 -14.63
C GLN A 33 -11.42 -10.39 -15.73
N LYS A 34 -11.62 -10.83 -16.98
CA LYS A 34 -10.83 -10.36 -18.14
C LYS A 34 -10.99 -8.86 -18.34
N GLN A 35 -12.23 -8.35 -18.30
CA GLN A 35 -12.50 -6.93 -18.43
C GLN A 35 -11.83 -6.13 -17.30
N TYR A 36 -11.89 -6.63 -16.06
CA TYR A 36 -11.23 -6.00 -14.92
C TYR A 36 -9.70 -6.00 -15.06
N TRP A 37 -9.11 -7.10 -15.51
CA TRP A 37 -7.67 -7.20 -15.81
C TRP A 37 -7.25 -6.13 -16.83
N HIS A 38 -7.97 -6.01 -17.95
CA HIS A 38 -7.70 -4.99 -18.96
C HIS A 38 -7.84 -3.56 -18.43
N GLN A 39 -8.84 -3.31 -17.57
CA GLN A 39 -9.02 -2.00 -16.93
C GLN A 39 -7.87 -1.65 -15.97
N MET A 40 -7.39 -2.63 -15.21
CA MET A 40 -6.22 -2.47 -14.35
C MET A 40 -4.97 -2.20 -15.19
N ARG A 41 -4.70 -3.02 -16.21
CA ARG A 41 -3.55 -2.85 -17.11
C ARG A 41 -3.52 -1.47 -17.78
N LYS A 42 -4.67 -1.02 -18.29
CA LYS A 42 -4.82 0.34 -18.83
C LYS A 42 -4.50 1.40 -17.78
N SER A 43 -4.95 1.22 -16.54
CA SER A 43 -4.68 2.17 -15.45
C SER A 43 -3.20 2.19 -15.09
N SER A 44 -2.52 1.05 -15.05
CA SER A 44 -1.09 0.97 -14.75
C SER A 44 -0.23 1.69 -15.79
N ILE A 45 -0.61 1.66 -17.08
CA ILE A 45 0.04 2.49 -18.11
C ILE A 45 0.00 3.98 -17.75
N PHE A 46 -1.15 4.48 -17.28
CA PHE A 46 -1.24 5.88 -16.84
C PHE A 46 -0.44 6.14 -15.56
N VAL A 47 -0.44 5.20 -14.61
CA VAL A 47 0.36 5.32 -13.37
C VAL A 47 1.84 5.38 -13.68
N ALA A 48 2.34 4.54 -14.58
CA ALA A 48 3.75 4.56 -14.98
C ALA A 48 4.16 5.85 -15.66
N LYS A 49 3.30 6.40 -16.54
CA LYS A 49 3.55 7.71 -17.14
C LYS A 49 3.55 8.81 -16.08
N ALA A 50 2.62 8.78 -15.12
CA ALA A 50 2.59 9.69 -13.98
C ALA A 50 3.80 9.50 -13.05
N PHE A 51 4.32 8.28 -12.93
CA PHE A 51 5.48 7.96 -12.11
C PHE A 51 6.75 8.61 -12.67
N ARG A 52 6.98 8.50 -13.98
CA ARG A 52 8.10 9.20 -14.65
C ARG A 52 8.08 10.71 -14.36
N THR A 53 6.91 11.34 -14.46
CA THR A 53 6.79 12.80 -14.18
C THR A 53 7.07 13.19 -12.73
N GLN A 54 7.02 12.24 -11.77
CA GLN A 54 7.39 12.53 -10.39
C GLN A 54 8.90 12.75 -10.21
N PHE A 55 9.73 12.24 -11.12
CA PHE A 55 11.19 12.36 -11.08
C PHE A 55 11.71 13.46 -12.01
N SER A 56 10.88 13.93 -12.93
CA SER A 56 11.14 15.12 -13.73
C SER A 56 11.20 16.37 -12.83
N PRO A 57 12.04 17.36 -13.16
CA PRO A 57 12.06 18.64 -12.46
C PRO A 57 10.65 19.25 -12.39
N LYS A 58 10.29 19.84 -11.25
CA LYS A 58 8.93 20.37 -10.95
C LYS A 58 8.45 21.48 -11.90
N GLU A 59 9.34 22.01 -12.73
CA GLU A 59 9.09 23.02 -13.77
C GLU A 59 9.17 22.42 -15.19
N SER A 60 9.36 21.10 -15.30
CA SER A 60 9.49 20.44 -16.59
C SER A 60 8.14 20.38 -17.31
N LEU A 61 8.22 20.58 -18.61
CA LEU A 61 7.16 20.40 -19.59
C LEU A 61 6.42 19.05 -19.45
N GLU A 62 7.04 18.06 -18.81
CA GLU A 62 6.53 16.68 -18.70
C GLU A 62 5.34 16.52 -17.74
N ALA A 63 5.32 17.25 -16.62
CA ALA A 63 4.17 17.23 -15.72
C ALA A 63 2.91 17.80 -16.41
N SER A 64 3.06 18.95 -17.07
CA SER A 64 1.99 19.56 -17.88
C SER A 64 1.59 18.69 -19.07
N ARG A 65 2.54 17.98 -19.71
CA ARG A 65 2.26 17.00 -20.78
C ARG A 65 1.45 15.81 -20.27
N PHE A 66 1.63 15.37 -19.03
CA PHE A 66 0.82 14.28 -18.47
C PHE A 66 -0.63 14.71 -18.23
N GLU A 67 -0.85 15.91 -17.70
CA GLU A 67 -2.19 16.46 -17.52
C GLU A 67 -2.91 16.65 -18.86
N GLN A 68 -2.25 17.28 -19.83
CA GLN A 68 -2.76 17.41 -21.20
C GLN A 68 -3.02 16.05 -21.86
N PHE A 69 -2.16 15.06 -21.63
CA PHE A 69 -2.38 13.70 -22.12
C PHE A 69 -3.62 13.07 -21.50
N CYS A 70 -3.86 13.25 -20.20
CA CYS A 70 -5.07 12.76 -19.55
C CYS A 70 -6.33 13.42 -20.13
N GLU A 71 -6.30 14.72 -20.36
CA GLU A 71 -7.38 15.48 -20.99
C GLU A 71 -7.66 14.99 -22.42
N GLN A 72 -6.62 14.80 -23.24
CA GLN A 72 -6.74 14.28 -24.61
C GLN A 72 -7.32 12.86 -24.65
N GLN A 73 -7.04 12.05 -23.63
CA GLN A 73 -7.59 10.70 -23.49
C GLN A 73 -9.00 10.70 -22.85
N GLY A 74 -9.57 11.88 -22.56
CA GLY A 74 -10.90 12.04 -21.97
C GLY A 74 -11.01 11.49 -20.55
N LEU A 75 -9.92 11.49 -19.77
CA LEU A 75 -9.96 11.01 -18.39
C LEU A 75 -10.71 12.00 -17.49
N ASP A 76 -11.59 11.47 -16.65
CA ASP A 76 -12.24 12.24 -15.59
C ASP A 76 -11.19 12.84 -14.62
N PRO A 77 -11.35 14.10 -14.16
CA PRO A 77 -10.39 14.76 -13.26
C PRO A 77 -10.14 14.02 -11.94
N ILE A 78 -11.13 13.31 -11.38
CA ILE A 78 -10.92 12.49 -10.17
C ILE A 78 -10.05 11.29 -10.50
N LYS A 79 -10.28 10.66 -11.66
CA LYS A 79 -9.44 9.55 -12.13
C LYS A 79 -8.00 10.01 -12.35
N GLN A 80 -7.80 11.15 -13.00
CA GLN A 80 -6.46 11.76 -13.15
C GLN A 80 -5.80 12.03 -11.79
N LYS A 81 -6.53 12.65 -10.86
CA LYS A 81 -6.03 12.91 -9.50
C LYS A 81 -5.65 11.62 -8.77
N SER A 82 -6.42 10.56 -8.95
CA SER A 82 -6.11 9.24 -8.38
C SER A 82 -4.82 8.66 -8.96
N LEU A 83 -4.62 8.74 -10.28
CA LEU A 83 -3.42 8.24 -10.94
C LEU A 83 -2.16 8.96 -10.47
N ILE A 84 -2.21 10.28 -10.36
CA ILE A 84 -1.10 11.11 -9.84
C ILE A 84 -0.81 10.75 -8.38
N ALA A 85 -1.84 10.56 -7.57
CA ALA A 85 -1.66 10.20 -6.17
C ALA A 85 -1.03 8.81 -6.00
N VAL A 86 -1.36 7.84 -6.86
CA VAL A 86 -0.74 6.50 -6.85
C VAL A 86 0.74 6.60 -7.23
N ALA A 87 1.06 7.32 -8.31
CA ALA A 87 2.45 7.54 -8.72
C ALA A 87 3.30 8.21 -7.62
N LYS A 88 2.75 9.24 -6.98
CA LYS A 88 3.38 9.92 -5.83
C LYS A 88 3.57 8.97 -4.65
N HIS A 89 2.59 8.12 -4.36
CA HIS A 89 2.68 7.12 -3.30
C HIS A 89 3.81 6.12 -3.57
N TYR A 90 3.90 5.57 -4.79
CA TYR A 90 4.99 4.69 -5.19
C TYR A 90 6.36 5.36 -5.12
N LYS A 91 6.49 6.63 -5.53
CA LYS A 91 7.74 7.37 -5.35
C LYS A 91 8.15 7.46 -3.88
N ILE A 92 7.21 7.79 -2.99
CA ILE A 92 7.53 7.89 -1.55
C ILE A 92 7.88 6.51 -0.98
N LEU A 93 7.18 5.46 -1.40
CA LEU A 93 7.47 4.08 -0.99
C LEU A 93 8.86 3.65 -1.46
N TRP A 94 9.25 3.99 -2.69
CA TRP A 94 10.61 3.77 -3.19
C TRP A 94 11.65 4.44 -2.29
N GLU A 95 11.45 5.71 -1.92
CA GLU A 95 12.36 6.41 -1.01
C GLU A 95 12.41 5.77 0.39
N VAL A 96 11.32 5.18 0.86
CA VAL A 96 11.30 4.40 2.11
C VAL A 96 12.12 3.11 1.94
N VAL A 97 11.93 2.38 0.85
CA VAL A 97 12.68 1.15 0.55
C VAL A 97 14.18 1.43 0.43
N GLN A 98 14.59 2.46 -0.32
CA GLN A 98 15.99 2.86 -0.44
C GLN A 98 16.67 3.17 0.90
N LEU A 99 15.93 3.73 1.85
CA LEU A 99 16.45 4.08 3.16
C LEU A 99 16.26 2.96 4.19
N GLY A 100 15.47 1.95 3.85
CA GLY A 100 14.91 0.99 4.79
C GLY A 100 15.24 -0.47 4.51
N GLU A 101 15.77 -0.81 3.34
CA GLU A 101 16.00 -2.21 2.93
C GLU A 101 16.94 -2.97 3.87
N ASP A 102 18.08 -2.39 4.26
CA ASP A 102 18.99 -2.97 5.27
C ASP A 102 18.25 -3.38 6.55
N TYR A 103 17.26 -2.59 6.96
CA TYR A 103 16.45 -2.86 8.14
C TYR A 103 15.48 -4.00 7.94
N VAL A 104 14.91 -4.12 6.74
CA VAL A 104 14.06 -5.26 6.37
C VAL A 104 14.87 -6.53 6.41
N MET A 105 16.07 -6.51 5.81
CA MET A 105 17.00 -7.65 5.80
C MET A 105 17.35 -8.09 7.23
N VAL A 106 17.84 -7.17 8.07
CA VAL A 106 18.19 -7.47 9.47
C VAL A 106 16.98 -8.00 10.24
N PHE A 107 15.83 -7.34 10.12
CA PHE A 107 14.62 -7.76 10.81
C PHE A 107 14.20 -9.16 10.37
N HIS A 108 14.21 -9.43 9.06
CA HIS A 108 13.86 -10.74 8.49
C HIS A 108 14.73 -11.87 9.06
N PHE A 109 16.05 -11.67 9.13
CA PHE A 109 16.97 -12.65 9.72
C PHE A 109 16.80 -12.85 11.23
N LEU A 110 16.25 -11.86 11.94
CA LEU A 110 15.94 -11.96 13.37
C LEU A 110 14.59 -12.63 13.67
N LEU A 111 13.72 -12.81 12.67
CA LEU A 111 12.38 -13.37 12.89
C LEU A 111 12.37 -14.76 13.51
N PRO A 112 13.23 -15.72 13.11
CA PRO A 112 13.27 -17.03 13.76
C PRO A 112 13.55 -16.91 15.27
N CYS A 113 14.48 -16.06 15.66
CA CYS A 113 14.80 -15.81 17.07
C CYS A 113 13.64 -15.14 17.82
N ILE A 114 12.96 -14.17 17.20
CA ILE A 114 11.78 -13.51 17.78
C ILE A 114 10.64 -14.52 17.99
N LEU A 115 10.42 -15.42 17.03
CA LEU A 115 9.41 -16.48 17.13
C LEU A 115 9.72 -17.46 18.25
N GLU A 116 10.98 -17.87 18.39
CA GLU A 116 11.42 -18.77 19.45
C GLU A 116 11.15 -18.14 20.83
N LEU A 117 11.54 -16.87 21.03
CA LEU A 117 11.30 -16.12 22.27
C LEU A 117 9.81 -15.99 22.59
N TRP A 118 8.95 -15.80 21.58
CA TRP A 118 7.52 -15.63 21.78
C TRP A 118 6.77 -16.95 21.97
N SER A 119 7.28 -18.06 21.44
CA SER A 119 6.68 -19.39 21.60
C SER A 119 6.64 -19.87 23.06
N GLN A 120 7.46 -19.26 23.93
CA GLN A 120 7.55 -19.54 25.36
C GLN A 120 6.44 -18.87 26.19
N ASP A 121 5.76 -17.83 25.67
CA ASP A 121 4.66 -17.14 26.36
C ASP A 121 3.32 -17.31 25.61
N LYS A 122 2.63 -18.41 25.92
CA LYS A 122 1.32 -18.76 25.32
C LYS A 122 0.12 -18.06 25.97
N SER A 123 0.35 -17.21 26.98
CA SER A 123 -0.72 -16.65 27.81
C SER A 123 -1.49 -15.50 27.12
N ASN A 124 -0.90 -14.87 26.09
CA ASN A 124 -1.44 -13.67 25.47
C ASN A 124 -2.08 -13.93 24.08
N LYS A 125 -3.41 -13.95 24.01
CA LYS A 125 -4.17 -14.11 22.75
C LYS A 125 -3.81 -13.10 21.65
N LYS A 126 -3.27 -11.92 21.99
CA LYS A 126 -2.83 -10.91 21.00
C LYS A 126 -1.45 -11.25 20.44
N ALA A 127 -0.58 -11.84 21.25
CA ALA A 127 0.71 -12.36 20.80
C ALA A 127 0.51 -13.46 19.75
N VAL A 128 -0.53 -14.29 19.87
CA VAL A 128 -0.83 -15.35 18.89
C VAL A 128 -1.06 -14.82 17.46
N LEU A 129 -1.73 -13.68 17.29
CA LEU A 129 -1.94 -13.09 15.95
C LEU A 129 -0.64 -12.55 15.36
N LEU A 130 0.16 -11.86 16.17
CA LEU A 130 1.45 -11.33 15.74
C LEU A 130 2.46 -12.46 15.50
N GLN A 131 2.44 -13.52 16.31
CA GLN A 131 3.20 -14.75 16.11
C GLN A 131 2.82 -15.42 14.79
N ARG A 132 1.52 -15.52 14.46
CA ARG A 132 1.09 -16.07 13.17
C ARG A 132 1.59 -15.21 12.01
N PHE A 133 1.48 -13.89 12.11
CA PHE A 133 1.99 -12.97 11.10
C PHE A 133 3.51 -13.14 10.92
N ILE A 134 4.29 -13.11 12.01
CA ILE A 134 5.74 -13.31 11.95
C ILE A 134 6.11 -14.71 11.47
N TRP A 135 5.34 -15.74 11.83
CA TRP A 135 5.54 -17.11 11.38
C TRP A 135 5.38 -17.21 9.86
N GLU A 136 4.28 -16.67 9.32
CA GLU A 136 4.07 -16.62 7.87
C GLU A 136 5.19 -15.84 7.17
N ILE A 137 5.74 -14.80 7.81
CA ILE A 137 6.90 -14.07 7.28
C ILE A 137 8.18 -14.89 7.30
N SER A 138 8.48 -15.57 8.40
CA SER A 138 9.73 -16.33 8.55
C SER A 138 9.81 -17.54 7.61
N GLN A 139 8.70 -17.96 7.01
CA GLN A 139 8.70 -19.01 5.98
C GLN A 139 9.15 -18.51 4.60
N LYS A 140 9.15 -17.20 4.35
CA LYS A 140 9.65 -16.65 3.08
C LYS A 140 11.18 -16.53 3.14
N GLU A 141 11.83 -16.80 2.01
CA GLU A 141 13.26 -16.56 1.88
C GLU A 141 13.50 -15.10 1.48
N TYR A 142 14.51 -14.46 2.09
CA TYR A 142 14.94 -13.13 1.68
C TYR A 142 15.87 -13.24 0.47
N THR A 143 15.35 -12.97 -0.72
CA THR A 143 16.07 -13.20 -2.00
C THR A 143 16.52 -11.91 -2.68
N PHE A 144 16.44 -10.75 -2.01
CA PHE A 144 16.74 -9.46 -2.61
C PHE A 144 18.22 -9.12 -2.48
N ASN A 145 18.82 -8.64 -3.57
CA ASN A 145 20.23 -8.21 -3.59
C ASN A 145 20.35 -6.68 -3.58
N SER A 146 19.23 -5.98 -3.72
CA SER A 146 19.19 -4.53 -3.77
C SER A 146 17.82 -3.99 -3.32
N PRO A 147 17.74 -2.71 -2.91
CA PRO A 147 16.47 -2.03 -2.70
C PRO A 147 15.56 -2.07 -3.93
N GLU A 148 16.13 -2.06 -5.14
CA GLU A 148 15.37 -2.14 -6.38
C GLU A 148 14.61 -3.47 -6.51
N ASP A 149 15.26 -4.58 -6.17
CA ASP A 149 14.65 -5.91 -6.25
C ASP A 149 13.46 -6.00 -5.29
N LEU A 150 13.65 -5.51 -4.06
CA LEU A 150 12.58 -5.45 -3.05
C LEU A 150 11.43 -4.55 -3.51
N PHE A 151 11.73 -3.38 -4.10
CA PHE A 151 10.69 -2.47 -4.57
C PHE A 151 9.92 -3.03 -5.78
N CYS A 152 10.59 -3.71 -6.71
CA CYS A 152 9.95 -4.40 -7.83
C CYS A 152 8.96 -5.46 -7.32
N GLU A 153 9.38 -6.29 -6.36
CA GLU A 153 8.50 -7.31 -5.77
C GLU A 153 7.30 -6.68 -5.05
N ILE A 154 7.52 -5.57 -4.33
CA ILE A 154 6.44 -4.80 -3.69
C ILE A 154 5.42 -4.28 -4.73
N LEU A 155 5.88 -3.76 -5.87
CA LEU A 155 4.99 -3.28 -6.93
C LEU A 155 4.14 -4.40 -7.53
N ILE A 156 4.78 -5.56 -7.76
CA ILE A 156 4.12 -6.77 -8.27
C ILE A 156 3.06 -7.23 -7.26
N GLU A 157 3.45 -7.44 -5.99
CA GLU A 157 2.53 -7.86 -4.93
C GLU A 157 1.34 -6.90 -4.80
N ASP A 158 1.58 -5.58 -4.78
CA ASP A 158 0.51 -4.59 -4.63
C ASP A 158 -0.53 -4.67 -5.74
N THR A 159 -0.11 -4.84 -6.99
CA THR A 159 -1.04 -4.84 -8.13
C THR A 159 -1.70 -6.21 -8.30
N ASP A 160 -0.93 -7.29 -8.12
CA ASP A 160 -1.42 -8.66 -8.27
C ASP A 160 -2.34 -9.05 -7.11
N LEU A 161 -2.10 -8.59 -5.88
CA LEU A 161 -3.01 -8.78 -4.75
C LEU A 161 -4.36 -8.09 -5.00
N LEU A 162 -4.35 -6.87 -5.55
CA LEU A 162 -5.59 -6.19 -5.93
C LEU A 162 -6.37 -6.95 -7.01
N PHE A 163 -5.67 -7.56 -7.98
CA PHE A 163 -6.35 -8.40 -8.97
C PHE A 163 -6.87 -9.70 -8.35
N LYS A 164 -6.10 -10.36 -7.47
CA LYS A 164 -6.50 -11.60 -6.77
C LYS A 164 -7.82 -11.47 -5.98
N ASP A 165 -8.21 -10.26 -5.59
CA ASP A 165 -9.50 -10.02 -4.96
C ASP A 165 -10.69 -10.42 -5.85
N CYS A 166 -10.57 -10.30 -7.18
CA CYS A 166 -11.62 -10.75 -8.11
C CYS A 166 -11.66 -12.27 -8.31
N LEU A 167 -10.60 -12.98 -7.91
CA LEU A 167 -10.48 -14.44 -8.03
C LEU A 167 -11.05 -15.16 -6.81
N LYS A 168 -11.29 -14.44 -5.71
CA LYS A 168 -11.89 -15.01 -4.49
C LYS A 168 -13.35 -15.39 -4.78
N PRO A 169 -13.85 -16.51 -4.20
CA PRO A 169 -15.27 -16.86 -4.32
C PRO A 169 -16.21 -15.75 -3.85
N TYR A 170 -15.75 -14.99 -2.84
CA TYR A 170 -16.46 -13.84 -2.31
C TYR A 170 -15.46 -12.77 -1.84
N TYR A 171 -15.68 -11.52 -2.26
CA TYR A 171 -14.93 -10.36 -1.77
C TYR A 171 -15.80 -9.09 -1.77
N ASP A 172 -15.81 -8.37 -0.64
CA ASP A 172 -16.55 -7.13 -0.44
C ASP A 172 -15.64 -6.02 0.08
N VAL A 173 -15.82 -4.81 -0.45
CA VAL A 173 -15.05 -3.62 -0.07
C VAL A 173 -15.92 -2.70 0.79
N SER A 174 -15.73 -2.77 2.11
CA SER A 174 -16.47 -1.93 3.07
C SER A 174 -15.82 -0.57 3.32
N ILE A 175 -16.50 0.51 2.91
CA ILE A 175 -16.10 1.90 3.21
C ILE A 175 -15.94 2.16 4.71
N TYR A 176 -16.73 1.48 5.55
CA TYR A 176 -16.68 1.66 7.00
C TYR A 176 -15.36 1.12 7.60
N GLU A 177 -14.92 -0.06 7.18
CA GLU A 177 -13.66 -0.64 7.64
C GLU A 177 -12.45 0.17 7.14
N SER A 178 -12.48 0.63 5.88
CA SER A 178 -11.44 1.52 5.35
C SER A 178 -11.32 2.84 6.15
N LYS A 179 -12.42 3.38 6.69
CA LYS A 179 -12.37 4.59 7.55
C LYS A 179 -11.68 4.32 8.89
N LYS A 180 -11.91 3.16 9.49
CA LYS A 180 -11.24 2.77 10.75
C LYS A 180 -9.73 2.68 10.54
N ILE A 181 -9.31 2.05 9.45
CA ILE A 181 -7.91 1.96 9.03
C ILE A 181 -7.27 3.34 8.90
N ILE A 182 -7.92 4.29 8.21
CA ILE A 182 -7.40 5.66 8.07
C ILE A 182 -7.21 6.33 9.43
N ASN A 183 -8.15 6.16 10.36
CA ASN A 183 -8.04 6.75 11.68
C ASN A 183 -6.86 6.17 12.47
N ILE A 184 -6.57 4.88 12.32
CA ILE A 184 -5.40 4.24 12.92
C ILE A 184 -4.11 4.78 12.29
N LEU A 185 -4.05 4.86 10.96
CA LEU A 185 -2.89 5.42 10.25
C LEU A 185 -2.61 6.88 10.65
N LYS A 186 -3.65 7.70 10.84
CA LYS A 186 -3.53 9.06 11.36
C LYS A 186 -2.90 9.06 12.76
N LYS A 187 -3.31 8.15 13.65
CA LYS A 187 -2.72 8.04 14.99
C LYS A 187 -1.25 7.62 14.94
N LEU A 188 -0.91 6.64 14.10
CA LEU A 188 0.43 6.05 14.02
C LEU A 188 1.46 6.93 13.30
N PHE A 189 1.09 7.60 12.21
CA PHE A 189 2.05 8.32 11.37
C PHE A 189 1.97 9.84 11.49
N ILE A 190 0.82 10.39 11.90
CA ILE A 190 0.64 11.85 12.00
C ILE A 190 0.76 12.30 13.46
N ASN A 191 0.08 11.61 14.38
CA ASN A 191 0.06 12.02 15.78
C ASN A 191 1.28 11.53 16.56
N TYR A 192 1.89 10.41 16.16
CA TYR A 192 3.19 9.98 16.67
C TYR A 192 4.28 10.61 15.80
N ASN A 193 4.83 11.75 16.24
CA ASN A 193 6.01 12.36 15.63
C ASN A 193 7.25 12.06 16.49
N PRO A 194 8.07 11.05 16.14
CA PRO A 194 9.26 10.71 16.91
C PRO A 194 10.38 11.76 16.78
N LEU A 195 10.31 12.69 15.82
CA LEU A 195 11.28 13.79 15.69
C LEU A 195 11.13 14.84 16.80
N ASN A 196 10.00 14.86 17.49
CA ASN A 196 9.70 15.81 18.58
C ASN A 196 9.85 15.19 19.97
N LYS A 197 10.30 13.93 20.06
CA LYS A 197 10.52 13.24 21.33
C LYS A 197 12.01 13.12 21.59
N THR A 198 12.41 13.33 22.84
CA THR A 198 13.73 12.98 23.37
C THR A 198 14.04 11.50 23.05
N PRO A 199 15.33 11.13 22.88
CA PRO A 199 15.72 9.75 22.58
C PRO A 199 15.10 8.79 23.58
N PHE A 200 14.70 7.61 23.11
CA PHE A 200 14.10 6.55 23.92
C PHE A 200 15.04 6.24 25.09
N ASN A 201 14.61 6.56 26.32
CA ASN A 201 15.31 6.10 27.50
C ASN A 201 14.76 4.71 27.84
N PHE A 202 15.61 3.68 27.81
CA PHE A 202 15.20 2.30 28.12
C PHE A 202 14.67 2.15 29.56
N GLU A 203 14.99 3.10 30.43
CA GLU A 203 14.52 3.12 31.82
C GLU A 203 13.09 3.69 31.97
N ASP A 204 12.58 4.42 30.98
CA ASP A 204 11.26 5.07 31.06
C ASP A 204 10.58 5.08 29.68
N PRO A 205 10.02 3.93 29.23
CA PRO A 205 9.37 3.83 27.92
C PRO A 205 8.24 4.85 27.82
N PRO A 206 8.04 5.51 26.66
CA PRO A 206 7.00 6.53 26.52
C PRO A 206 5.66 5.92 26.90
N LYS A 207 4.91 6.59 27.79
CA LYS A 207 3.64 6.14 28.41
C LYS A 207 2.56 5.56 27.46
N ASN A 208 2.76 5.65 26.14
CA ASN A 208 1.86 5.16 25.09
C ASN A 208 2.48 4.09 24.15
N SER A 209 3.68 3.55 24.41
CA SER A 209 4.33 2.54 23.55
C SER A 209 3.46 1.29 23.36
N GLU A 210 2.86 0.80 24.45
CA GLU A 210 1.94 -0.35 24.43
C GLU A 210 0.65 -0.03 23.64
N GLN A 211 0.14 1.21 23.74
CA GLN A 211 -1.04 1.64 22.97
C GLN A 211 -0.73 1.77 21.48
N ASN A 212 0.46 2.24 21.11
CA ASN A 212 0.89 2.32 19.72
C ASN A 212 1.07 0.92 19.11
N LEU A 213 1.65 -0.01 19.86
CA LEU A 213 1.75 -1.41 19.45
C LEU A 213 0.36 -2.04 19.31
N LYS A 214 -0.58 -1.72 20.21
CA LYS A 214 -2.00 -2.14 20.11
C LYS A 214 -2.67 -1.59 18.86
N ASP A 215 -2.52 -0.29 18.59
CA ASP A 215 -3.10 0.36 17.41
C ASP A 215 -2.49 -0.22 16.11
N PHE A 216 -1.18 -0.49 16.09
CA PHE A 216 -0.48 -1.14 14.97
C PHE A 216 -0.93 -2.59 14.75
N THR A 217 -1.05 -3.38 15.81
CA THR A 217 -1.57 -4.76 15.74
C THR A 217 -3.03 -4.78 15.27
N HIS A 218 -3.82 -3.78 15.67
CA HIS A 218 -5.19 -3.62 15.20
C HIS A 218 -5.26 -3.25 13.71
N TYR A 219 -4.32 -2.41 13.24
CA TYR A 219 -4.14 -2.13 11.81
C TYR A 219 -3.82 -3.41 11.02
N ILE A 220 -2.85 -4.22 11.47
CA ILE A 220 -2.53 -5.52 10.84
C ILE A 220 -3.77 -6.40 10.78
N LYS A 221 -4.49 -6.54 11.90
CA LYS A 221 -5.67 -7.41 11.99
C LYS A 221 -6.80 -6.98 11.05
N ASN A 222 -7.10 -5.69 10.97
CA ASN A 222 -8.25 -5.20 10.20
C ASN A 222 -7.99 -5.18 8.68
N GLN A 223 -6.73 -5.07 8.27
CA GLN A 223 -6.35 -5.15 6.86
C GLN A 223 -6.46 -6.56 6.30
N GLN A 224 -6.80 -7.56 7.13
CA GLN A 224 -6.73 -8.97 6.75
C GLN A 224 -5.38 -9.29 6.08
N MET A 225 -4.28 -8.71 6.59
CA MET A 225 -2.96 -8.75 5.95
C MET A 225 -2.57 -10.20 5.68
N THR A 226 -2.82 -10.66 4.46
CA THR A 226 -2.04 -11.72 3.86
C THR A 226 -0.70 -11.08 3.58
N TYR A 227 0.35 -11.64 4.17
CA TYR A 227 1.76 -11.28 3.98
C TYR A 227 2.03 -10.48 2.69
N SER A 228 2.72 -9.33 2.81
CA SER A 228 3.43 -8.67 1.71
C SER A 228 4.79 -8.11 2.17
N TRP A 229 5.76 -8.07 1.26
CA TRP A 229 7.06 -7.43 1.47
C TRP A 229 6.92 -5.95 1.79
N LYS A 230 5.86 -5.30 1.29
CA LYS A 230 5.53 -3.90 1.62
C LYS A 230 5.25 -3.74 3.10
N GLU A 231 4.38 -4.59 3.65
CA GLU A 231 4.01 -4.54 5.06
C GLU A 231 5.19 -4.85 5.97
N LEU A 232 6.00 -5.85 5.60
CA LEU A 232 7.24 -6.14 6.32
C LEU A 232 8.20 -4.95 6.29
N THR A 233 8.34 -4.28 5.14
CA THR A 233 9.19 -3.10 5.00
C THR A 233 8.76 -1.99 5.95
N ILE A 234 7.47 -1.64 5.91
CA ILE A 234 6.93 -0.59 6.78
C ILE A 234 7.04 -0.98 8.26
N PHE A 235 6.76 -2.24 8.60
CA PHE A 235 6.85 -2.73 9.97
C PHE A 235 8.27 -2.69 10.52
N SER A 236 9.24 -3.24 9.78
CA SER A 236 10.64 -3.30 10.17
C SER A 236 11.20 -1.90 10.42
N CYS A 237 10.89 -0.97 9.49
CA CYS A 237 11.31 0.42 9.65
C CYS A 237 10.63 1.11 10.85
N CYS A 238 9.34 0.84 11.11
CA CYS A 238 8.64 1.40 12.27
C CYS A 238 9.15 0.84 13.60
N ILE A 239 9.45 -0.46 13.69
CA ILE A 239 10.05 -1.09 14.86
C ILE A 239 11.38 -0.41 15.18
N LEU A 240 12.24 -0.24 14.19
CA LEU A 240 13.56 0.35 14.43
C LEU A 240 13.50 1.85 14.73
N MET A 241 12.50 2.58 14.22
CA MET A 241 12.23 3.93 14.69
C MET A 241 11.91 3.99 16.20
N ILE A 242 11.33 2.94 16.76
CA ILE A 242 11.02 2.85 18.19
C ILE A 242 12.27 2.49 18.99
N PHE A 243 13.07 1.53 18.51
CA PHE A 243 14.23 1.00 19.26
C PHE A 243 15.54 1.78 19.06
N GLU A 244 15.71 2.47 17.92
CA GLU A 244 16.89 3.28 17.61
C GLU A 244 16.54 4.67 17.09
N PRO A 245 15.96 5.57 17.92
CA PRO A 245 15.71 6.95 17.53
C PRO A 245 17.01 7.77 17.56
N ASN A 246 17.95 7.42 16.68
CA ASN A 246 19.17 8.18 16.45
C ASN A 246 18.98 9.18 15.30
N TRP A 247 19.73 10.29 15.36
CA TRP A 247 19.76 11.33 14.32
C TRP A 247 20.06 10.80 12.91
N ARG A 248 20.70 9.63 12.81
CA ARG A 248 21.02 8.92 11.57
C ARG A 248 19.76 8.54 10.77
N ASN A 249 18.62 8.31 11.44
CA ASN A 249 17.38 7.84 10.81
C ASN A 249 16.35 8.93 10.51
N ARG A 250 16.71 10.21 10.67
CA ARG A 250 15.79 11.34 10.44
C ARG A 250 15.17 11.35 9.05
N ASN A 251 15.93 10.95 8.03
CA ASN A 251 15.42 10.92 6.65
C ASN A 251 14.38 9.82 6.47
N LEU A 252 14.64 8.61 6.97
CA LEU A 252 13.69 7.49 6.93
C LEU A 252 12.40 7.84 7.68
N ILE A 253 12.52 8.43 8.89
CA ILE A 253 11.37 8.87 9.68
C ILE A 253 10.50 9.87 8.89
N LYS A 254 11.12 10.88 8.27
CA LYS A 254 10.39 11.85 7.44
C LYS A 254 9.67 11.15 6.30
N LYS A 255 10.33 10.20 5.63
CA LYS A 255 9.73 9.45 4.51
C LYS A 255 8.61 8.52 4.94
N LEU A 256 8.68 7.90 6.11
CA LEU A 256 7.57 7.11 6.67
C LEU A 256 6.37 7.98 7.04
N ILE A 257 6.59 9.19 7.55
CA ILE A 257 5.50 10.15 7.79
C ILE A 257 4.88 10.61 6.46
N GLU A 258 5.70 10.91 5.45
CA GLU A 258 5.23 11.23 4.09
C GLU A 258 4.43 10.07 3.49
N TYR A 259 4.91 8.84 3.67
CA TYR A 259 4.24 7.61 3.24
C TYR A 259 2.87 7.49 3.90
N GLY A 260 2.78 7.59 5.23
CA GLY A 260 1.51 7.55 5.95
C GLY A 260 0.52 8.62 5.48
N LYS A 261 0.99 9.85 5.21
CA LYS A 261 0.16 10.92 4.63
C LYS A 261 -0.34 10.57 3.23
N SER A 262 0.49 9.96 2.38
CA SER A 262 0.11 9.55 1.03
C SER A 262 -0.96 8.44 1.04
N VAL A 263 -0.89 7.48 1.97
CA VAL A 263 -1.91 6.44 2.14
C VAL A 263 -3.27 7.05 2.50
N ILE A 264 -3.27 8.04 3.40
CA ILE A 264 -4.48 8.77 3.80
C ILE A 264 -5.07 9.57 2.62
N GLU A 265 -4.21 10.21 1.83
CA GLU A 265 -4.60 10.94 0.61
C GLU A 265 -5.27 9.99 -0.41
N LEU A 266 -4.62 8.87 -0.73
CA LEU A 266 -5.14 7.85 -1.63
C LEU A 266 -6.49 7.29 -1.18
N SER A 267 -6.61 6.96 0.10
CA SER A 267 -7.85 6.44 0.67
C SER A 267 -8.98 7.47 0.58
N SER A 268 -8.66 8.76 0.77
CA SER A 268 -9.63 9.86 0.68
C SER A 268 -10.10 10.11 -0.76
N ILE A 269 -9.19 10.03 -1.73
CA ILE A 269 -9.53 10.12 -3.17
C ILE A 269 -10.41 8.94 -3.57
N SER A 270 -10.04 7.72 -3.16
CA SER A 270 -10.83 6.51 -3.41
C SER A 270 -12.25 6.67 -2.87
N PHE A 271 -12.41 7.13 -1.62
CA PHE A 271 -13.74 7.44 -1.08
C PHE A 271 -14.50 8.51 -1.85
N THR A 272 -13.81 9.52 -2.36
CA THR A 272 -14.45 10.58 -3.15
C THR A 272 -14.96 10.03 -4.48
N ALA A 273 -14.17 9.17 -5.13
CA ALA A 273 -14.60 8.42 -6.31
C ALA A 273 -15.82 7.55 -6.02
N PHE A 274 -15.88 6.90 -4.86
CA PHE A 274 -17.05 6.14 -4.41
C PHE A 274 -18.26 7.01 -3.97
N ARG A 275 -18.07 8.31 -3.70
CA ARG A 275 -19.10 9.18 -3.08
C ARG A 275 -19.75 10.21 -4.00
N LYS A 276 -19.16 10.62 -5.14
CA LYS A 276 -19.77 11.73 -5.90
C LYS A 276 -21.18 11.36 -6.39
N ARG A 277 -22.17 12.11 -5.86
CA ARG A 277 -23.60 11.79 -5.85
C ARG A 277 -24.39 12.37 -7.04
N GLU A 278 -23.78 13.22 -7.86
CA GLU A 278 -24.49 14.07 -8.82
C GLU A 278 -23.73 14.16 -10.15
N SER A 279 -23.52 13.00 -10.81
CA SER A 279 -23.20 13.01 -12.24
C SER A 279 -24.50 12.86 -13.03
N PRO A 280 -24.84 13.80 -13.93
CA PRO A 280 -26.04 13.72 -14.76
C PRO A 280 -25.94 12.65 -15.86
N THR A 281 -24.77 12.05 -16.04
CA THR A 281 -24.56 10.90 -16.91
C THR A 281 -23.89 9.79 -16.12
N TRP A 282 -24.36 8.56 -16.32
CA TRP A 282 -23.83 7.29 -15.82
C TRP A 282 -24.30 6.83 -14.43
N LYS A 283 -25.09 5.74 -14.47
CA LYS A 283 -25.53 4.91 -13.35
C LYS A 283 -24.39 4.70 -12.34
N LYS A 284 -24.65 5.01 -11.07
CA LYS A 284 -23.65 4.96 -10.00
C LYS A 284 -23.12 3.54 -9.82
N LEU A 285 -21.80 3.41 -9.73
CA LEU A 285 -21.20 2.28 -9.05
C LEU A 285 -21.45 2.46 -7.55
N HIS A 286 -22.58 1.93 -7.07
CA HIS A 286 -22.66 1.52 -5.67
C HIS A 286 -21.49 0.55 -5.41
N SER A 287 -21.10 0.35 -4.14
CA SER A 287 -20.09 -0.66 -3.77
C SER A 287 -20.18 -1.87 -4.69
N TYR A 288 -19.05 -2.42 -5.12
CA TYR A 288 -19.05 -3.62 -5.92
C TYR A 288 -18.62 -4.78 -5.03
N GLN A 289 -19.15 -5.95 -5.32
CA GLN A 289 -18.69 -7.20 -4.76
C GLN A 289 -18.30 -8.15 -5.88
N TRP A 290 -17.30 -8.98 -5.61
CA TRP A 290 -17.00 -10.13 -6.45
C TRP A 290 -17.71 -11.34 -5.87
N MET A 291 -18.45 -12.06 -6.71
CA MET A 291 -19.09 -13.33 -6.37
C MET A 291 -18.82 -14.33 -7.48
N ASN A 292 -18.02 -15.36 -7.19
CA ASN A 292 -17.62 -16.40 -8.14
C ASN A 292 -17.12 -15.84 -9.49
N GLY A 293 -16.29 -14.80 -9.44
CA GLY A 293 -15.72 -14.15 -10.62
C GLY A 293 -16.68 -13.24 -11.39
N GLU A 294 -17.92 -13.05 -10.94
CA GLU A 294 -18.81 -12.01 -11.48
C GLU A 294 -18.74 -10.76 -10.62
N ARG A 295 -18.79 -9.59 -11.27
CA ARG A 295 -18.77 -8.29 -10.59
C ARG A 295 -20.19 -7.78 -10.43
N LEU A 296 -20.69 -7.81 -9.20
CA LEU A 296 -22.02 -7.31 -8.86
C LEU A 296 -21.93 -5.90 -8.30
N TYR A 297 -22.86 -5.04 -8.70
CA TYR A 297 -22.92 -3.66 -8.23
C TYR A 297 -24.06 -3.51 -7.22
N GLY A 298 -23.84 -2.71 -6.18
CA GLY A 298 -24.89 -2.41 -5.22
C GLY A 298 -26.10 -1.76 -5.90
N CYS A 299 -27.29 -2.03 -5.39
CA CYS A 299 -28.50 -1.40 -5.89
C CYS A 299 -28.77 -0.06 -5.19
N GLU A 300 -29.57 0.80 -5.83
CA GLU A 300 -29.96 2.11 -5.29
C GLU A 300 -30.67 2.05 -3.92
N LYS A 301 -31.32 0.92 -3.61
CA LYS A 301 -32.07 0.70 -2.37
C LYS A 301 -31.19 0.29 -1.18
N GLY A 302 -29.89 0.05 -1.40
CA GLY A 302 -28.94 -0.38 -0.37
C GLY A 302 -29.17 -1.83 0.09
N GLY A 303 -28.11 -2.49 0.57
CA GLY A 303 -28.20 -3.81 1.19
C GLY A 303 -28.36 -5.01 0.22
N THR A 304 -28.47 -4.79 -1.09
CA THR A 304 -28.53 -5.86 -2.09
C THR A 304 -27.63 -5.52 -3.27
N TYR A 305 -26.85 -6.50 -3.72
CA TYR A 305 -26.03 -6.43 -4.92
C TYR A 305 -26.75 -7.17 -6.05
N CYS A 306 -26.84 -6.55 -7.23
CA CYS A 306 -27.60 -7.09 -8.36
C CYS A 306 -26.73 -7.13 -9.61
N LYS A 307 -27.10 -8.00 -10.56
CA LYS A 307 -26.63 -7.88 -11.95
C LYS A 307 -27.21 -6.59 -12.56
N PRO A 308 -26.45 -5.88 -13.42
CA PRO A 308 -26.90 -4.66 -14.10
C PRO A 308 -28.22 -4.78 -14.86
#